data_AF-A0A9W8NWT8-F1
#
_entry.id   AF-A0A9W8NWT8-F1
#
_cell.length_a   1.000
_cell.length_b   1.000
_cell.length_c   1.000
_cell.angle_alpha   90.00
_cell.angle_beta   90.00
_cell.angle_gamma   90.00
#
_symmetry.space_group_name_H-M   'P 1'
#
loop_
_entity.id
_entity.type
_entity.pdbx_description
1 polymer ?
#
loop_
_entity_poly.entity_id
_entity_poly.type
_entity_poly.pdbx_seq_one_letter_code
_entity_poly.pdbx_strand_id
1 'polypeptide(L)'
;CSKCKLQSNKRYKCSNCKTAIYCSEKCQKDHWAVHKPICRTYNPDEVWGIRILSNNVAAKARYPSHYFRHELIGNTNHSIFTKGERCPVTKRIGIPLIIYSTGVCEPRATGLNEIAVKLRVEATDGFAPDIWQNQPGECLVIREDRKPLTQELLETVYSFISHLMSYPILDEGWAPWNGLLNPSVWQMYAKRYYEEQEVAGRESFGRFSPLVD
;
A
#
# COMPACT_ATOMS: atom_id res chain seq x y z
N CYS A 1 -5.79 -14.07 13.35
CA CYS A 1 -6.55 -14.74 12.27
C CYS A 1 -6.72 -13.76 11.11
N SER A 2 -6.45 -14.15 9.86
CA SER A 2 -6.55 -13.28 8.68
C SER A 2 -7.97 -12.76 8.46
N LYS A 3 -9.03 -13.52 8.83
CA LYS A 3 -10.42 -13.04 8.77
C LYS A 3 -10.86 -12.24 10.00
N CYS A 4 -11.04 -12.91 11.14
CA CYS A 4 -11.70 -12.32 12.31
C CYS A 4 -10.78 -11.52 13.25
N LYS A 5 -9.49 -11.40 12.93
CA LYS A 5 -8.46 -10.65 13.68
C LYS A 5 -8.15 -11.15 15.10
N LEU A 6 -8.96 -12.05 15.66
CA LEU A 6 -8.70 -12.66 16.97
C LEU A 6 -7.38 -13.46 16.98
N GLN A 7 -6.65 -13.31 18.08
CA GLN A 7 -5.55 -14.20 18.42
C GLN A 7 -6.13 -15.52 18.93
N SER A 8 -5.69 -16.62 18.33
CA SER A 8 -6.04 -17.97 18.77
C SER A 8 -4.77 -18.81 18.83
N ASN A 9 -4.72 -19.72 19.79
CA ASN A 9 -3.65 -20.71 19.92
C ASN A 9 -3.71 -21.75 18.80
N LYS A 10 -4.90 -21.99 18.22
CA LYS A 10 -5.07 -22.87 17.06
C LYS A 10 -5.08 -22.04 15.78
N ARG A 11 -4.14 -22.34 14.88
CA ARG A 11 -3.92 -21.59 13.64
C ARG A 11 -3.72 -22.55 12.48
N TYR A 12 -4.54 -22.41 11.45
CA TYR A 12 -4.46 -23.16 10.20
C TYR A 12 -3.92 -22.26 9.10
N LYS A 13 -2.86 -22.69 8.42
CA LYS A 13 -2.34 -21.99 7.25
C LYS A 13 -3.16 -22.38 6.02
N CYS A 14 -3.42 -21.45 5.11
CA CYS A 14 -4.00 -21.79 3.80
C CYS A 14 -3.18 -22.90 3.15
N SER A 15 -3.86 -23.97 2.70
CA SER A 15 -3.19 -25.15 2.13
C SER A 15 -2.41 -24.84 0.85
N ASN A 16 -2.83 -23.84 0.08
CA ASN A 16 -2.19 -23.42 -1.16
C ASN A 16 -1.01 -22.47 -0.92
N CYS A 17 -1.26 -21.28 -0.38
CA CYS A 17 -0.22 -20.25 -0.27
C CYS A 17 0.65 -20.31 0.98
N LYS A 18 0.19 -20.99 2.05
CA LYS A 18 0.83 -21.04 3.38
C LYS A 18 1.04 -19.69 4.10
N THR A 19 0.66 -18.57 3.49
CA THR A 19 0.84 -17.22 4.05
C THR A 19 -0.34 -16.75 4.90
N ALA A 20 -1.58 -17.03 4.48
CA ALA A 20 -2.77 -16.65 5.25
C ALA A 20 -3.03 -17.63 6.39
N ILE A 21 -3.40 -17.12 7.58
CA ILE A 21 -3.54 -17.90 8.83
C ILE A 21 -4.92 -17.71 9.43
N TYR A 22 -5.66 -18.79 9.66
CA TYR A 22 -7.05 -18.77 10.13
C TYR A 22 -7.21 -19.48 11.47
N CYS A 23 -8.16 -19.05 12.29
CA CYS A 23 -8.53 -19.78 13.52
C CYS A 23 -9.50 -20.94 13.26
N SER A 24 -10.16 -20.96 12.11
CA SER A 24 -11.13 -21.99 11.72
C SER A 24 -11.33 -22.05 10.20
N GLU A 25 -11.86 -23.18 9.71
CA GLU A 25 -12.25 -23.35 8.30
C GLU A 25 -13.33 -22.33 7.89
N LYS A 26 -14.26 -21.99 8.80
CA LYS A 26 -15.24 -20.92 8.57
C LYS A 26 -14.56 -19.58 8.25
N CYS A 27 -13.58 -19.18 9.06
CA CYS A 27 -12.82 -17.96 8.81
C CYS A 27 -12.06 -18.00 7.46
N GLN A 28 -11.58 -19.17 7.04
CA GLN A 28 -10.96 -19.32 5.73
C GLN A 28 -11.97 -19.14 4.59
N LYS A 29 -13.14 -19.80 4.67
CA LYS A 29 -14.23 -19.68 3.68
C LYS A 29 -14.73 -18.24 3.58
N ASP A 30 -14.96 -17.60 4.72
CA ASP A 30 -15.40 -16.20 4.79
C ASP A 30 -14.34 -15.22 4.27
N HIS A 31 -13.04 -15.57 4.30
CA HIS A 31 -11.98 -14.76 3.70
C HIS A 31 -11.79 -15.00 2.20
N TRP A 32 -12.34 -16.09 1.65
CA TRP A 32 -11.93 -16.61 0.35
C TRP A 32 -12.14 -15.63 -0.80
N ALA A 33 -13.23 -14.88 -0.84
CA ALA A 33 -13.48 -13.92 -1.94
C ALA A 33 -12.35 -12.87 -2.08
N VAL A 34 -11.76 -12.45 -0.96
CA VAL A 34 -10.64 -11.49 -0.94
C VAL A 34 -9.29 -12.19 -1.05
N HIS A 35 -9.15 -13.38 -0.47
CA HIS A 35 -7.88 -14.12 -0.52
C HIS A 35 -7.61 -14.76 -1.89
N LYS A 36 -8.64 -15.28 -2.57
CA LYS A 36 -8.52 -16.07 -3.80
C LYS A 36 -7.69 -15.37 -4.89
N PRO A 37 -7.88 -14.08 -5.20
CA PRO A 37 -7.12 -13.40 -6.25
C PRO A 37 -5.60 -13.35 -5.98
N ILE A 38 -5.20 -13.40 -4.71
CA ILE A 38 -3.79 -13.36 -4.28
C ILE A 38 -3.28 -14.71 -3.76
N CYS A 39 -4.13 -15.75 -3.75
CA CYS A 39 -3.81 -17.06 -3.21
C CYS A 39 -3.01 -17.87 -4.25
N ARG A 40 -1.69 -17.89 -4.10
CA ARG A 40 -0.78 -18.68 -4.93
C ARG A 40 0.25 -19.39 -4.08
N THR A 41 0.74 -20.53 -4.56
CA THR A 41 1.92 -21.21 -4.01
C THR A 41 3.05 -20.19 -3.82
N TYR A 42 3.65 -20.17 -2.63
CA TYR A 42 4.73 -19.26 -2.33
C TYR A 42 5.91 -19.53 -3.26
N ASN A 43 6.27 -18.52 -4.06
CA ASN A 43 7.49 -18.51 -4.85
C ASN A 43 8.36 -17.35 -4.32
N PRO A 44 9.54 -17.64 -3.75
CA PRO A 44 10.42 -16.60 -3.20
C PRO A 44 10.96 -15.65 -4.27
N ASP A 45 10.85 -15.97 -5.55
CA ASP A 45 11.28 -15.09 -6.65
C ASP A 45 10.15 -14.19 -7.16
N GLU A 46 8.91 -14.42 -6.71
CA GLU A 46 7.75 -13.59 -7.04
C GLU A 46 7.44 -12.57 -5.95
N VAL A 47 6.92 -11.41 -6.34
CA VAL A 47 6.34 -10.45 -5.40
C VAL A 47 5.06 -9.86 -6.00
N TRP A 48 4.05 -9.70 -5.16
CA TRP A 48 2.85 -8.96 -5.52
C TRP A 48 3.12 -7.47 -5.41
N GLY A 49 3.01 -6.79 -6.53
CA GLY A 49 2.99 -5.34 -6.61
C GLY A 49 1.61 -4.81 -6.97
N ILE A 50 1.51 -3.49 -6.96
CA ILE A 50 0.35 -2.76 -7.44
C ILE A 50 0.82 -1.78 -8.51
N ARG A 51 0.28 -1.94 -9.71
CA ARG A 51 0.34 -0.93 -10.75
C ARG A 51 -0.69 0.15 -10.46
N ILE A 52 -0.20 1.38 -10.37
CA ILE A 52 -0.98 2.60 -10.28
C ILE A 52 -1.08 3.17 -11.69
N LEU A 53 -2.27 3.09 -12.27
CA LEU A 53 -2.58 3.69 -13.56
C LEU A 53 -2.50 5.22 -13.47
N SER A 54 -2.21 5.87 -14.59
CA SER A 54 -2.22 7.34 -14.66
C SER A 54 -3.54 7.91 -14.14
N ASN A 55 -3.41 8.94 -13.30
CA ASN A 55 -4.54 9.55 -12.61
C ASN A 55 -4.27 11.04 -12.34
N ASN A 56 -5.36 11.77 -12.26
CA ASN A 56 -5.40 13.15 -11.83
C ASN A 56 -6.55 13.24 -10.82
N VAL A 57 -6.32 13.67 -9.58
CA VAL A 57 -7.39 13.70 -8.55
C VAL A 57 -8.48 14.71 -8.89
N ALA A 58 -8.23 15.65 -9.82
CA ALA A 58 -9.29 16.48 -10.40
C ALA A 58 -10.32 15.67 -11.20
N ALA A 59 -9.93 14.52 -11.76
CA ALA A 59 -10.82 13.56 -12.39
C ALA A 59 -11.35 12.58 -11.32
N LYS A 60 -12.53 12.91 -10.79
CA LYS A 60 -13.23 12.27 -9.65
C LYS A 60 -13.46 10.75 -9.80
N ALA A 61 -12.44 9.92 -9.59
CA ALA A 61 -12.68 8.55 -9.17
C ALA A 61 -13.21 8.56 -7.73
N ARG A 62 -14.19 7.72 -7.43
CA ARG A 62 -14.78 7.63 -6.08
C ARG A 62 -13.76 7.21 -5.03
N TYR A 63 -12.84 6.31 -5.40
CA TYR A 63 -11.79 5.79 -4.52
C TYR A 63 -10.45 5.65 -5.26
N PRO A 64 -9.31 5.88 -4.59
CA PRO A 64 -7.98 5.71 -5.18
C PRO A 64 -7.74 4.31 -5.76
N SER A 65 -8.27 3.26 -5.13
CA SER A 65 -8.16 1.87 -5.59
C SER A 65 -8.69 1.60 -7.00
N HIS A 66 -9.53 2.48 -7.55
CA HIS A 66 -9.98 2.33 -8.95
C HIS A 66 -8.82 2.41 -9.95
N TYR A 67 -7.75 3.11 -9.58
CA TYR A 67 -6.52 3.21 -10.37
C TYR A 67 -5.52 2.08 -10.09
N PHE A 68 -5.85 1.12 -9.23
CA PHE A 68 -4.94 0.07 -8.83
C PHE A 68 -5.21 -1.23 -9.59
N ARG A 69 -4.14 -1.89 -10.02
CA ARG A 69 -4.17 -3.24 -10.58
C ARG A 69 -3.11 -4.08 -9.87
N HIS A 70 -3.49 -5.25 -9.37
CA HIS A 70 -2.50 -6.18 -8.84
C HIS A 70 -1.64 -6.67 -10.00
N GLU A 71 -0.33 -6.68 -9.78
CA GLU A 71 0.63 -7.16 -10.76
C GLU A 71 1.59 -8.11 -10.07
N LEU A 72 1.72 -9.30 -10.65
CA LEU A 72 2.67 -10.26 -10.18
C LEU A 72 4.00 -10.05 -10.89
N ILE A 73 5.05 -9.79 -10.11
CA ILE A 73 6.39 -9.57 -10.62
C ILE A 73 7.18 -10.84 -10.33
N GLY A 74 7.36 -11.67 -11.35
CA GLY A 74 8.00 -12.98 -11.22
C GLY A 74 9.43 -13.09 -11.71
N ASN A 75 10.04 -11.99 -12.12
CA ASN A 75 11.42 -11.96 -12.57
C ASN A 75 12.22 -11.00 -11.68
N THR A 76 13.27 -11.49 -11.02
CA THR A 76 14.22 -10.68 -10.23
C THR A 76 14.94 -9.62 -11.08
N ASN A 77 14.93 -9.76 -12.41
CA ASN A 77 15.43 -8.76 -13.34
C ASN A 77 14.43 -7.63 -13.65
N HIS A 78 13.24 -7.60 -13.05
CA HIS A 78 12.32 -6.49 -13.24
C HIS A 78 12.95 -5.17 -12.78
N SER A 79 12.83 -4.10 -13.57
CA SER A 79 13.47 -2.80 -13.33
C SER A 79 13.18 -2.20 -11.95
N ILE A 80 12.05 -2.56 -11.32
CA ILE A 80 11.73 -2.12 -9.95
C ILE A 80 12.77 -2.53 -8.91
N PHE A 81 13.46 -3.66 -9.09
CA PHE A 81 14.45 -4.13 -8.13
C PHE A 81 15.80 -3.41 -8.26
N THR A 82 16.06 -2.76 -9.40
CA THR A 82 17.33 -2.08 -9.69
C THR A 82 17.21 -0.57 -9.78
N LYS A 83 16.07 -0.08 -10.29
CA LYS A 83 15.77 1.34 -10.53
C LYS A 83 14.63 1.87 -9.66
N GLY A 84 13.95 1.02 -8.88
CA GLY A 84 12.90 1.47 -7.99
C GLY A 84 13.45 2.34 -6.85
N GLU A 85 12.71 3.38 -6.49
CA GLU A 85 13.04 4.26 -5.37
C GLU A 85 12.29 3.85 -4.11
N ARG A 86 12.94 3.99 -2.95
CA ARG A 86 12.30 3.78 -1.65
C ARG A 86 11.38 4.96 -1.34
N CYS A 87 10.21 4.68 -0.75
CA CYS A 87 9.28 5.71 -0.28
C CYS A 87 9.56 6.05 1.20
N PRO A 88 10.18 7.20 1.53
CA PRO A 88 10.72 7.49 2.87
C PRO A 88 9.65 7.53 3.97
N VAL A 89 8.51 8.17 3.71
CA VAL A 89 7.37 8.25 4.64
C VAL A 89 6.85 6.84 4.99
N THR A 90 6.71 5.98 3.99
CA THR A 90 6.14 4.63 4.16
C THR A 90 7.06 3.73 4.99
N LYS A 91 8.38 3.87 4.82
CA LYS A 91 9.37 3.17 5.63
C LYS A 91 9.25 3.54 7.12
N ARG A 92 9.04 4.81 7.43
CA ARG A 92 8.93 5.30 8.82
C ARG A 92 7.67 4.79 9.55
N ILE A 93 6.60 4.50 8.82
CA ILE A 93 5.39 3.90 9.39
C ILE A 93 5.39 2.36 9.40
N GLY A 94 6.51 1.72 9.03
CA GLY A 94 6.66 0.26 9.06
C GLY A 94 6.10 -0.48 7.84
N ILE A 95 5.84 0.22 6.74
CA ILE A 95 5.42 -0.37 5.46
C ILE A 95 6.43 0.08 4.39
N PRO A 96 7.62 -0.53 4.31
CA PRO A 96 8.66 -0.06 3.40
C PRO A 96 8.25 -0.33 1.95
N LEU A 97 7.80 0.71 1.24
CA LEU A 97 7.46 0.61 -0.18
C LEU A 97 8.66 0.98 -1.06
N ILE A 98 8.74 0.30 -2.20
CA ILE A 98 9.56 0.68 -3.35
C ILE A 98 8.61 1.03 -4.48
N ILE A 99 8.83 2.16 -5.14
CA ILE A 99 8.06 2.64 -6.29
C ILE A 99 8.95 2.77 -7.52
N TYR A 100 8.45 2.33 -8.66
CA TYR A 100 9.09 2.46 -9.97
C TYR A 100 8.14 3.21 -10.89
N SER A 101 8.61 4.29 -11.50
CA SER A 101 7.83 5.07 -12.47
C SER A 101 8.31 4.77 -13.88
N THR A 102 7.36 4.44 -14.75
CA THR A 102 7.65 4.29 -16.18
C THR A 102 8.06 5.63 -16.79
N GLY A 103 7.41 6.75 -16.46
CA GLY A 103 7.77 8.06 -17.02
C GLY A 103 9.12 8.62 -16.52
N VAL A 104 9.49 8.36 -15.27
CA VAL A 104 10.78 8.79 -14.69
C VAL A 104 11.94 7.92 -15.19
N CYS A 105 11.74 6.60 -15.27
CA CYS A 105 12.79 5.67 -15.68
C CYS A 105 12.87 5.43 -17.19
N GLU A 106 11.78 5.69 -17.92
CA GLU A 106 11.64 5.50 -19.37
C GLU A 106 10.90 6.71 -19.98
N PRO A 107 11.59 7.66 -20.64
CA PRO A 107 11.01 8.92 -21.13
C PRO A 107 9.88 8.82 -22.18
N ARG A 108 9.38 7.61 -22.47
CA ARG A 108 8.33 7.34 -23.47
C ARG A 108 6.92 7.36 -22.88
N ALA A 109 6.78 7.16 -21.57
CA ALA A 109 5.48 7.12 -20.91
C ALA A 109 5.16 8.47 -20.25
N THR A 110 4.16 9.18 -20.78
CA THR A 110 3.71 10.48 -20.26
C THR A 110 2.36 10.34 -19.57
N GLY A 111 2.17 10.97 -18.41
CA GLY A 111 0.87 11.07 -17.77
C GLY A 111 0.97 11.52 -16.31
N LEU A 112 -0.07 12.17 -15.81
CA LEU A 112 -0.16 12.52 -14.39
C LEU A 112 -0.37 11.26 -13.54
N ASN A 113 0.18 11.26 -12.32
CA ASN A 113 -0.08 10.22 -11.34
C ASN A 113 0.08 10.79 -9.93
N GLU A 114 -0.91 11.55 -9.50
CA GLU A 114 -0.86 12.23 -8.20
C GLU A 114 -0.75 11.25 -7.03
N ILE A 115 -1.35 10.07 -7.15
CA ILE A 115 -1.20 9.01 -6.14
C ILE A 115 0.28 8.63 -5.98
N ALA A 116 0.99 8.36 -7.09
CA ALA A 116 2.41 8.03 -7.05
C ALA A 116 3.27 9.17 -6.51
N VAL A 117 2.98 10.42 -6.90
CA VAL A 117 3.66 11.62 -6.37
C VAL A 117 3.54 11.68 -4.85
N LYS A 118 2.33 11.53 -4.30
CA LYS A 118 2.13 11.55 -2.84
C LYS A 118 2.81 10.39 -2.14
N LEU A 119 2.81 9.19 -2.73
CA LEU A 119 3.50 8.04 -2.15
C LEU A 119 5.02 8.23 -2.09
N ARG A 120 5.60 9.03 -2.99
CA ARG A 120 7.05 9.25 -3.10
C ARG A 120 7.56 10.51 -2.37
N VAL A 121 6.76 11.19 -1.56
CA VAL A 121 7.26 12.39 -0.87
C VAL A 121 8.37 12.10 0.14
N GLU A 122 9.25 13.07 0.31
CA GLU A 122 10.28 13.07 1.34
C GLU A 122 9.68 13.29 2.73
N ALA A 123 10.25 12.61 3.72
CA ALA A 123 9.73 12.68 5.09
C ALA A 123 10.12 13.97 5.82
N THR A 124 11.06 14.74 5.25
CA THR A 124 11.61 15.98 5.82
C THR A 124 10.73 17.18 5.50
N ASP A 125 10.28 17.28 4.26
CA ASP A 125 9.59 18.48 3.74
C ASP A 125 8.23 18.17 3.10
N GLY A 126 7.85 16.89 3.00
CA GLY A 126 6.59 16.46 2.41
C GLY A 126 6.44 16.70 0.91
N PHE A 127 7.53 17.06 0.21
CA PHE A 127 7.54 17.22 -1.25
C PHE A 127 8.07 15.98 -1.95
N ALA A 128 7.53 15.69 -3.13
CA ALA A 128 8.14 14.71 -4.01
C ALA A 128 9.35 15.34 -4.73
N PRO A 129 10.41 14.58 -5.04
CA PRO A 129 11.50 15.10 -5.87
C PRO A 129 10.98 15.64 -7.22
N ASP A 130 11.62 16.66 -7.78
CA ASP A 130 11.14 17.36 -8.99
C ASP A 130 10.83 16.43 -10.17
N ILE A 131 11.66 15.40 -10.36
CA ILE A 131 11.47 14.39 -11.42
C ILE A 131 10.14 13.64 -11.29
N TRP A 132 9.62 13.48 -10.07
CA TRP A 132 8.33 12.85 -9.81
C TRP A 132 7.15 13.80 -10.03
N GLN A 133 7.36 15.11 -9.88
CA GLN A 133 6.30 16.10 -10.05
C GLN A 133 5.92 16.30 -11.52
N ASN A 134 6.80 15.94 -12.47
CA ASN A 134 6.56 16.11 -13.89
C ASN A 134 6.16 14.81 -14.60
N GLN A 135 4.85 14.52 -14.62
CA GLN A 135 4.25 13.44 -15.41
C GLN A 135 4.92 12.06 -15.25
N PRO A 136 4.93 11.48 -14.04
CA PRO A 136 5.59 10.20 -13.77
C PRO A 136 4.93 8.98 -14.46
N GLY A 137 3.83 9.15 -15.19
CA GLY A 137 3.17 8.08 -15.92
C GLY A 137 2.64 6.97 -15.00
N GLU A 138 2.49 5.76 -15.52
CA GLU A 138 2.12 4.61 -14.69
C GLU A 138 3.27 4.23 -13.76
N CYS A 139 2.93 3.81 -12.55
CA CYS A 139 3.90 3.46 -11.53
C CYS A 139 3.61 2.06 -10.99
N LEU A 140 4.67 1.33 -10.63
CA LEU A 140 4.58 0.03 -9.98
C LEU A 140 5.10 0.16 -8.55
N VAL A 141 4.36 -0.38 -7.60
CA VAL A 141 4.72 -0.34 -6.17
C VAL A 141 4.82 -1.76 -5.64
N ILE A 142 5.89 -2.04 -4.88
CA ILE A 142 6.05 -3.28 -4.11
C ILE A 142 6.42 -2.97 -2.67
N ARG A 143 6.31 -3.97 -1.79
CA ARG A 143 6.95 -3.91 -0.48
C ARG A 143 8.38 -4.43 -0.54
N GLU A 144 9.32 -3.67 0.00
CA GLU A 144 10.74 -4.05 0.12
C GLU A 144 10.90 -5.35 0.94
N ASP A 145 10.07 -5.53 1.98
CA ASP A 145 10.06 -6.72 2.83
C ASP A 145 9.34 -7.94 2.20
N ARG A 146 8.88 -7.81 0.95
CA ARG A 146 8.14 -8.83 0.19
C ARG A 146 6.87 -9.35 0.88
N LYS A 147 6.38 -8.70 1.95
CA LYS A 147 5.07 -9.01 2.52
C LYS A 147 3.97 -8.62 1.50
N PRO A 148 2.76 -9.19 1.62
CA PRO A 148 1.67 -8.87 0.70
C PRO A 148 1.32 -7.37 0.70
N LEU A 149 1.15 -6.80 -0.50
CA LEU A 149 0.64 -5.45 -0.71
C LEU A 149 -0.75 -5.55 -1.36
N THR A 150 -1.79 -5.18 -0.61
CA THR A 150 -3.17 -5.14 -1.13
C THR A 150 -3.56 -3.74 -1.56
N GLN A 151 -4.59 -3.63 -2.39
CA GLN A 151 -5.13 -2.33 -2.84
C GLN A 151 -5.62 -1.48 -1.67
N GLU A 152 -6.24 -2.11 -0.68
CA GLU A 152 -6.73 -1.47 0.54
C GLU A 152 -5.56 -0.93 1.37
N LEU A 153 -4.49 -1.72 1.52
CA LEU A 153 -3.29 -1.27 2.22
C LEU A 153 -2.68 -0.04 1.54
N LEU A 154 -2.48 -0.11 0.22
CA LEU A 154 -1.90 1.01 -0.52
C LEU A 154 -2.81 2.24 -0.50
N GLU A 155 -4.13 2.05 -0.61
CA GLU A 155 -5.11 3.13 -0.50
C GLU A 155 -5.06 3.79 0.87
N THR A 156 -5.04 3.02 1.96
CA THR A 156 -4.95 3.58 3.31
C THR A 156 -3.63 4.30 3.55
N VAL A 157 -2.51 3.81 3.01
CA VAL A 157 -1.22 4.52 3.05
C VAL A 157 -1.33 5.85 2.30
N TYR A 158 -1.88 5.86 1.10
CA TYR A 158 -2.12 7.09 0.33
C TYR A 158 -3.03 8.07 1.09
N SER A 159 -4.12 7.60 1.69
CA SER A 159 -5.04 8.42 2.48
C SER A 159 -4.37 8.98 3.74
N PHE A 160 -3.52 8.20 4.41
CA PHE A 160 -2.73 8.67 5.55
C PHE A 160 -1.78 9.79 5.15
N ILE A 161 -1.02 9.64 4.06
CA ILE A 161 -0.11 10.68 3.57
C ILE A 161 -0.90 11.93 3.14
N SER A 162 -2.01 11.75 2.44
CA SER A 162 -2.89 12.88 2.05
C SER A 162 -3.45 13.61 3.28
N HIS A 163 -3.75 12.88 4.35
CA HIS A 163 -4.17 13.46 5.62
C HIS A 163 -3.01 14.23 6.29
N LEU A 164 -1.79 13.70 6.29
CA LEU A 164 -0.61 14.41 6.80
C LEU A 164 -0.36 15.74 6.04
N MET A 165 -0.55 15.73 4.72
CA MET A 165 -0.44 16.93 3.87
C MET A 165 -1.53 17.98 4.13
N SER A 166 -2.62 17.63 4.82
CA SER A 166 -3.61 18.63 5.25
C SER A 166 -3.14 19.45 6.45
N TYR A 167 -2.08 19.02 7.14
CA TYR A 167 -1.44 19.76 8.21
C TYR A 167 -0.28 20.59 7.67
N PRO A 168 -0.05 21.81 8.20
CA PRO A 168 1.15 22.57 7.85
C PRO A 168 2.41 21.81 8.29
N ILE A 169 3.42 21.82 7.43
CA ILE A 169 4.73 21.25 7.74
C ILE A 169 5.48 22.34 8.51
N LEU A 170 5.53 22.18 9.83
CA LEU A 170 6.19 23.10 10.74
C LEU A 170 7.44 22.44 11.32
N ASP A 171 8.57 23.15 11.30
CA ASP A 171 9.79 22.73 12.00
C ASP A 171 9.59 22.79 13.53
N GLU A 172 8.79 23.76 14.01
CA GLU A 172 8.36 23.91 15.40
C GLU A 172 6.85 24.25 15.48
N GLY A 173 6.10 23.60 16.37
CA GLY A 173 4.66 23.85 16.54
C GLY A 173 3.84 22.60 16.84
N TRP A 174 2.51 22.69 16.67
CA TRP A 174 1.60 21.58 16.94
C TRP A 174 1.67 20.54 15.81
N ALA A 175 2.32 19.41 16.10
CA ALA A 175 2.40 18.18 15.30
C ALA A 175 3.28 18.22 14.02
N PRO A 176 4.62 18.38 14.13
CA PRO A 176 5.53 18.17 13.01
C PRO A 176 5.40 16.73 12.48
N TRP A 177 5.57 16.53 11.17
CA TRP A 177 5.52 15.19 10.56
C TRP A 177 6.44 14.20 11.26
N ASN A 178 7.59 14.66 11.74
CA ASN A 178 8.53 13.82 12.49
C ASN A 178 7.88 13.09 13.68
N GLY A 179 6.97 13.75 14.42
CA GLY A 179 6.23 13.13 15.52
C GLY A 179 5.09 12.21 15.08
N LEU A 180 4.57 12.40 13.86
CA LEU A 180 3.45 11.64 13.29
C LEU A 180 3.89 10.41 12.47
N LEU A 181 5.12 10.42 11.97
CA LEU A 181 5.68 9.36 11.12
C LEU A 181 6.28 8.22 11.94
N ASN A 182 5.41 7.42 12.56
CA ASN A 182 5.77 6.21 13.29
C ASN A 182 4.69 5.12 13.16
N PRO A 183 5.02 3.84 13.43
CA PRO A 183 4.08 2.73 13.29
C PRO A 183 2.82 2.85 14.15
N SER A 184 2.90 3.40 15.36
CA SER A 184 1.77 3.51 16.28
C SER A 184 0.70 4.48 15.76
N VAL A 185 1.11 5.65 15.29
CA VAL A 185 0.21 6.65 14.69
C VAL A 185 -0.45 6.09 13.43
N TRP A 186 0.34 5.41 12.58
CA TRP A 186 -0.19 4.71 11.42
C TRP A 186 -1.22 3.65 11.81
N GLN A 187 -0.92 2.78 12.78
CA GLN A 187 -1.84 1.72 13.20
C GLN A 187 -3.17 2.30 13.70
N MET A 188 -3.14 3.38 14.47
CA MET A 188 -4.35 4.08 14.92
C MET A 188 -5.16 4.63 13.74
N TYR A 189 -4.50 5.32 12.81
CA TYR A 189 -5.18 5.86 11.63
C TYR A 189 -5.76 4.75 10.75
N ALA A 190 -4.97 3.72 10.45
CA ALA A 190 -5.37 2.62 9.59
C ALA A 190 -6.53 1.84 10.19
N LYS A 191 -6.53 1.59 11.50
CA LYS A 191 -7.66 0.95 12.18
C LYS A 191 -8.95 1.74 11.98
N ARG A 192 -8.93 3.05 12.26
CA ARG A 192 -10.09 3.93 12.08
C ARG A 192 -10.56 3.95 10.62
N TYR A 193 -9.63 4.10 9.68
CA TYR A 193 -9.95 4.14 8.25
C TYR A 193 -10.63 2.84 7.79
N TYR A 194 -10.12 1.68 8.22
CA TYR A 194 -10.72 0.39 7.89
C TYR A 194 -12.13 0.23 8.48
N GLU A 195 -12.34 0.63 9.73
CA GLU A 195 -13.66 0.62 10.38
C GLU A 195 -14.66 1.51 9.62
N GLU A 196 -14.25 2.71 9.22
CA GLU A 196 -15.07 3.62 8.41
C GLU A 196 -15.43 3.02 7.04
N GLN A 197 -14.48 2.40 6.34
CA GLN A 197 -14.74 1.77 5.05
C GLN A 197 -15.62 0.51 5.18
N GLU A 198 -15.49 -0.25 6.27
CA GLU A 198 -16.34 -1.41 6.57
C GLU A 198 -17.79 -0.97 6.84
N VAL A 199 -18.00 0.07 7.66
CA VAL A 199 -19.32 0.66 7.91
C VAL A 199 -19.93 1.22 6.61
N ALA A 200 -19.11 1.77 5.72
CA ALA A 200 -19.53 2.22 4.39
C ALA A 200 -19.84 1.08 3.41
N GLY A 201 -19.72 -0.19 3.83
CA GLY A 201 -20.08 -1.36 3.04
C GLY A 201 -19.04 -1.78 2.00
N ARG A 202 -17.77 -1.32 2.11
CA ARG A 202 -16.72 -1.74 1.17
C ARG A 202 -16.20 -3.11 1.54
N GLU A 203 -16.59 -4.11 0.75
CA GLU A 203 -16.37 -5.54 1.01
C GLU A 203 -14.92 -5.95 1.28
N SER A 204 -13.95 -5.22 0.72
CA SER A 204 -12.53 -5.58 0.80
C SER A 204 -11.83 -5.05 2.05
N PHE A 205 -12.38 -4.04 2.73
CA PHE A 205 -11.80 -3.46 3.95
C PHE A 205 -12.09 -4.29 5.20
N GLY A 206 -13.20 -5.05 5.27
CA GLY A 206 -13.50 -5.92 6.42
C GLY A 206 -12.66 -7.21 6.52
N ARG A 207 -11.54 -7.33 5.78
CA ARG A 207 -10.81 -8.60 5.58
C ARG A 207 -9.29 -8.53 5.66
N PHE A 208 -8.66 -7.38 5.44
CA PHE A 208 -7.22 -7.19 5.66
C PHE A 208 -7.00 -6.26 6.86
N SER A 209 -5.92 -6.42 7.62
CA SER A 209 -5.55 -5.45 8.66
C SER A 209 -4.03 -5.39 8.59
N PRO A 210 -3.43 -4.22 8.30
CA PRO A 210 -1.99 -4.08 8.32
C PRO A 210 -1.57 -3.97 9.77
N LEU A 211 -1.64 -5.08 10.49
CA LEU A 211 -0.84 -5.21 11.69
C LEU A 211 0.60 -5.25 11.18
N VAL A 212 1.28 -4.12 11.36
CA VAL A 212 2.74 -4.09 11.36
C VAL A 212 3.11 -5.05 12.50
N ASP A 213 3.65 -6.21 12.15
CA ASP A 213 4.21 -7.14 13.13
C ASP A 213 5.27 -6.44 13.98
#